data_AF-K0UVW6-F1
#
_entry.id   AF-K0UVW6-F1
#
_cell.length_a   1.000
_cell.length_b   1.000
_cell.length_c   1.000
_cell.angle_alpha   90.00
_cell.angle_beta   90.00
_cell.angle_gamma   90.00
#
_symmetry.space_group_name_H-M   'P 1'
#
loop_
_entity.id
_entity.type
_entity.pdbx_description
1 polymer ?
#
loop_
_entity_poly.entity_id
_entity_poly.type
_entity_poly.pdbx_seq_one_letter_code
_entity_poly.pdbx_strand_id
1 'polypeptide(L)'
;MSSELAQGETQPSTAAEEIVVGRRRLTGKRAALALVAGMLAVPLIPAFLLSGSDDPAPAVDGETVEVATESGEVISTVPPDGWEVASVPGGAVWQSGDAFVRIEAHDLDGRDVETVGERLMQIDRRRGFSPAYDGGQAQSGDGRLTGETCVVTAAGMSGACAVIADDEVVVLVQTLGDVETPALPLQDLLAAIGRADR
;
A
#
# COMPACT_ATOMS: atom_id res chain seq x y z
N MET A 1 -53.25 -35.13 -1.96
CA MET A 1 -53.29 -36.60 -2.16
C MET A 1 -51.84 -37.03 -2.18
N SER A 2 -51.31 -37.47 -1.04
CA SER A 2 -51.02 -38.89 -0.73
C SER A 2 -49.94 -39.40 -1.69
N SER A 3 -48.71 -39.75 -1.28
CA SER A 3 -48.32 -40.81 -0.34
C SER A 3 -46.79 -40.74 -0.18
N GLU A 4 -46.25 -40.72 1.04
CA GLU A 4 -45.74 -41.87 1.83
C GLU A 4 -44.35 -42.43 1.40
N LEU A 5 -43.46 -42.44 2.41
CA LEU A 5 -42.54 -43.52 2.81
C LEU A 5 -41.43 -43.98 1.86
N ALA A 6 -40.18 -43.89 2.32
CA ALA A 6 -39.52 -45.04 2.93
C ALA A 6 -38.09 -44.69 3.41
N GLN A 7 -37.87 -44.85 4.71
CA GLN A 7 -36.55 -45.12 5.29
C GLN A 7 -36.09 -46.52 4.84
N GLY A 8 -34.81 -46.62 4.49
CA GLY A 8 -34.10 -47.89 4.28
C GLY A 8 -33.00 -48.01 5.32
N GLU A 9 -33.24 -48.93 6.25
CA GLU A 9 -32.48 -49.26 7.45
C GLU A 9 -31.41 -50.33 7.14
N THR A 10 -30.30 -50.35 7.91
CA THR A 10 -29.48 -51.54 8.30
C THR A 10 -28.70 -52.32 7.20
N GLN A 11 -27.52 -52.91 7.41
CA GLN A 11 -26.83 -53.45 8.60
C GLN A 11 -25.31 -53.68 8.29
N PRO A 12 -24.48 -54.08 9.29
CA PRO A 12 -23.02 -54.11 9.32
C PRO A 12 -22.43 -55.49 8.95
N SER A 13 -21.11 -55.58 8.75
CA SER A 13 -20.29 -56.77 9.02
C SER A 13 -18.81 -56.41 8.76
N THR A 14 -17.98 -56.21 9.79
CA THR A 14 -17.07 -57.18 10.44
C THR A 14 -15.95 -57.73 9.54
N ALA A 15 -14.71 -57.30 9.84
CA ALA A 15 -13.44 -58.06 9.90
C ALA A 15 -12.29 -57.03 9.91
N ALA A 16 -11.70 -56.69 11.06
CA ALA A 16 -10.61 -57.42 11.70
C ALA A 16 -9.42 -57.65 10.76
N GLU A 17 -8.49 -56.70 10.73
CA GLU A 17 -7.08 -57.04 10.56
C GLU A 17 -6.24 -56.25 11.57
N GLU A 18 -5.81 -56.99 12.57
CA GLU A 18 -4.88 -56.62 13.62
C GLU A 18 -3.48 -56.56 13.01
N ILE A 19 -2.99 -55.35 12.74
CA ILE A 19 -1.58 -55.17 12.36
C ILE A 19 -0.77 -55.00 13.65
N VAL A 20 -0.29 -56.13 14.17
CA VAL A 20 0.78 -56.15 15.18
C VAL A 20 2.09 -55.78 14.49
N VAL A 21 2.50 -54.52 14.59
CA VAL A 21 3.86 -54.10 14.25
C VAL A 21 4.64 -53.79 15.51
N GLY A 22 5.48 -54.77 15.85
CA GLY A 22 6.72 -54.71 16.62
C GLY A 22 7.03 -53.45 17.43
N ARG A 23 7.00 -53.62 18.75
CA ARG A 23 7.61 -52.77 19.76
C ARG A 23 9.12 -52.64 19.51
N ARG A 24 9.58 -51.63 18.76
CA ARG A 24 10.99 -51.22 18.77
C ARG A 24 11.21 -50.21 19.90
N ARG A 25 11.84 -50.66 20.98
CA ARG A 25 12.44 -49.77 21.99
C ARG A 25 13.61 -49.03 21.32
N LEU A 26 13.42 -47.76 21.01
CA LEU A 26 14.51 -46.84 20.68
C LEU A 26 14.93 -46.11 21.96
N THR A 27 15.85 -46.72 22.68
CA THR A 27 16.58 -46.11 23.79
C THR A 27 17.70 -45.25 23.21
N GLY A 28 17.65 -43.95 23.50
CA GLY A 28 18.82 -43.07 23.57
C GLY A 28 19.35 -42.52 22.25
N LYS A 29 19.17 -41.21 22.06
CA LYS A 29 20.24 -40.21 22.23
C LYS A 29 19.63 -38.82 22.10
N ARG A 30 20.00 -37.97 23.05
CA ARG A 30 19.67 -36.54 23.08
C ARG A 30 20.18 -35.89 21.79
N ALA A 31 19.26 -35.37 20.99
CA ALA A 31 19.56 -34.31 20.03
C ALA A 31 18.30 -33.44 19.96
N ALA A 32 18.15 -32.61 20.99
CA ALA A 32 17.35 -31.40 20.90
C ALA A 32 18.07 -30.50 19.89
N LEU A 33 17.66 -30.54 18.64
CA LEU A 33 17.93 -29.46 17.70
C LEU A 33 16.75 -28.49 17.84
N ALA A 34 16.96 -27.53 18.74
CA ALA A 34 16.17 -26.32 18.79
C ALA A 34 16.34 -25.62 17.42
N LEU A 35 15.33 -25.75 16.55
CA LEU A 35 15.12 -24.81 15.47
C LEU A 35 14.74 -23.49 16.13
N VAL A 36 15.74 -22.67 16.42
CA VAL A 36 15.54 -21.26 16.72
C VAL A 36 14.90 -20.67 15.48
N ALA A 37 13.63 -20.31 15.62
CA ALA A 37 12.88 -19.53 14.67
C ALA A 37 13.61 -18.19 14.48
N GLY A 38 14.48 -18.14 13.48
CA GLY A 38 14.83 -16.89 12.82
C GLY A 38 13.64 -16.50 11.96
N MET A 39 12.56 -16.02 12.59
CA MET A 39 11.56 -15.24 11.89
C MET A 39 12.28 -13.95 11.52
N LEU A 40 12.89 -13.93 10.34
CA LEU A 40 13.13 -12.68 9.63
C LEU A 40 11.77 -12.00 9.59
N ALA A 41 11.62 -10.92 10.36
CA ALA A 41 10.60 -9.94 10.09
C ALA A 41 10.94 -9.41 8.70
N VAL A 42 10.46 -10.12 7.67
CA VAL A 42 10.39 -9.56 6.33
C VAL A 42 9.33 -8.48 6.51
N PRO A 43 9.71 -7.19 6.48
CA PRO A 43 8.70 -6.15 6.48
C PRO A 43 7.74 -6.51 5.36
N LEU A 44 6.44 -6.45 5.64
CA LEU A 44 5.38 -6.65 4.67
C LEU A 44 5.43 -5.46 3.70
N ILE A 45 6.48 -5.41 2.88
CA ILE A 45 6.64 -4.49 1.77
C ILE A 45 5.44 -4.80 0.88
N PRO A 46 4.47 -3.87 0.78
CA PRO A 46 3.31 -4.11 -0.05
C PRO A 46 3.75 -4.42 -1.48
N ALA A 47 3.14 -5.42 -2.11
CA ALA A 47 3.60 -5.94 -3.40
C ALA A 47 3.69 -4.89 -4.54
N PHE A 48 3.05 -3.73 -4.37
CA PHE A 48 3.16 -2.61 -5.31
C PHE A 48 4.55 -1.92 -5.29
N LEU A 49 5.33 -2.07 -4.23
CA LEU A 49 6.70 -1.55 -4.15
C LEU A 49 7.72 -2.37 -4.97
N LEU A 50 7.40 -3.61 -5.33
CA LEU A 50 8.29 -4.49 -6.12
C LEU A 50 8.38 -4.13 -7.61
N SER A 51 7.69 -3.07 -8.04
CA SER A 51 7.69 -2.59 -9.44
C SER A 51 8.52 -1.32 -9.65
N GLY A 52 9.27 -0.87 -8.64
CA GLY A 52 10.18 0.27 -8.72
C GLY A 52 11.48 -0.04 -9.48
N SER A 53 12.09 0.98 -10.07
CA SER A 53 13.38 0.87 -10.77
C SER A 53 14.59 0.86 -9.84
N ASP A 54 14.41 1.36 -8.61
CA ASP A 54 15.45 1.49 -7.60
C ASP A 54 15.07 0.72 -6.33
N ASP A 55 16.07 0.10 -5.70
CA ASP A 55 15.90 -0.49 -4.38
C ASP A 55 15.57 0.62 -3.36
N PRO A 56 14.62 0.39 -2.44
CA PRO A 56 14.28 1.38 -1.43
C PRO A 56 15.52 1.76 -0.60
N ALA A 57 15.76 3.06 -0.45
CA ALA A 57 16.89 3.60 0.30
C ALA A 57 16.43 4.67 1.30
N PRO A 58 17.07 4.79 2.47
CA PRO A 58 16.72 5.85 3.42
C PRO A 58 17.05 7.22 2.83
N ALA A 59 16.09 8.14 2.91
CA ALA A 59 16.27 9.54 2.56
C ALA A 59 17.33 10.20 3.43
N VAL A 60 18.22 10.95 2.79
CA VAL A 60 19.19 11.82 3.46
C VAL A 60 18.58 13.21 3.70
N ASP A 61 19.01 13.90 4.75
CA ASP A 61 18.51 15.25 5.10
C ASP A 61 18.57 16.22 3.91
N GLY A 62 17.40 16.80 3.60
CA GLY A 62 17.21 17.74 2.50
C GLY A 62 17.29 17.12 1.09
N GLU A 63 17.32 15.80 0.98
CA GLU A 63 17.32 15.12 -0.32
C GLU A 63 16.02 15.41 -1.06
N THR A 64 16.15 15.96 -2.27
CA THR A 64 15.01 16.23 -3.14
C THR A 64 14.71 15.01 -3.99
N VAL A 65 13.46 14.57 -3.96
CA VAL A 65 12.92 13.53 -4.83
C VAL A 65 12.14 14.20 -5.95
N GLU A 66 12.49 13.88 -7.19
CA GLU A 66 11.78 14.34 -8.38
C GLU A 66 10.82 13.27 -8.88
N VAL A 67 9.60 13.68 -9.21
CA VAL A 67 8.59 12.82 -9.83
C VAL A 67 8.21 13.42 -11.17
N ALA A 68 8.43 12.67 -12.25
CA ALA A 68 8.16 13.11 -13.61
C ALA A 68 6.92 12.40 -14.19
N THR A 69 6.12 13.15 -14.96
CA THR A 69 5.06 12.61 -15.81
C THR A 69 5.63 11.95 -17.07
N GLU A 70 4.77 11.29 -17.87
CA GLU A 70 5.20 10.68 -19.13
C GLU A 70 5.67 11.74 -20.16
N SER A 71 5.07 12.93 -20.16
CA SER A 71 5.50 14.06 -21.00
C SER A 71 6.70 14.85 -20.44
N GLY A 72 7.22 14.47 -19.26
CA GLY A 72 8.40 15.10 -18.66
C GLY A 72 8.10 16.35 -17.84
N GLU A 73 6.85 16.54 -17.39
CA GLU A 73 6.52 17.52 -16.35
C GLU A 73 7.02 17.03 -15.00
N VAL A 74 7.67 17.89 -14.22
CA VAL A 74 8.35 17.47 -12.98
C VAL A 74 7.76 18.21 -11.78
N ILE A 75 7.49 17.44 -10.73
CA ILE A 75 7.33 17.97 -9.37
C ILE A 75 8.54 17.56 -8.54
N SER A 76 8.89 18.40 -7.57
CA SER A 76 9.89 18.10 -6.55
C SER A 76 9.22 17.99 -5.20
N THR A 77 9.81 17.17 -4.34
CA THR A 77 9.34 16.97 -2.96
C THR A 77 10.49 16.52 -2.06
N VAL A 78 10.33 16.66 -0.75
CA VAL A 78 11.35 16.31 0.24
C VAL A 78 10.76 15.31 1.25
N PRO A 79 11.17 14.04 1.23
CA PRO A 79 10.80 13.07 2.25
C PRO A 79 11.38 13.47 3.62
N PRO A 80 10.71 13.13 4.74
CA PRO A 80 11.30 13.33 6.06
C PRO A 80 12.53 12.43 6.27
N ASP A 81 13.47 12.90 7.07
CA ASP A 81 14.71 12.19 7.37
C ASP A 81 14.46 10.74 7.84
N GLY A 82 15.23 9.81 7.27
CA GLY A 82 15.21 8.40 7.67
C GLY A 82 13.98 7.62 7.18
N TRP A 83 13.09 8.22 6.39
CA TRP A 83 12.08 7.48 5.65
C TRP A 83 12.72 6.72 4.49
N GLU A 84 12.29 5.49 4.26
CA GLU A 84 12.70 4.71 3.08
C GLU A 84 11.94 5.24 1.87
N VAL A 85 12.66 5.51 0.77
CA VAL A 85 12.11 6.07 -0.46
C VAL A 85 12.32 5.07 -1.59
N ALA A 86 11.25 4.81 -2.34
CA ALA A 86 11.28 4.03 -3.57
C ALA A 86 10.64 4.81 -4.71
N SER A 87 11.36 4.98 -5.80
CA SER A 87 10.84 5.55 -7.05
C SER A 87 10.03 4.49 -7.80
N VAL A 88 8.85 4.87 -8.26
CA VAL A 88 7.97 4.04 -9.09
C VAL A 88 7.66 4.77 -10.40
N PRO A 89 7.26 4.08 -11.47
CA PRO A 89 6.87 4.76 -12.70
C PRO A 89 5.79 5.81 -12.44
N GLY A 90 6.10 7.08 -12.72
CA GLY A 90 5.21 8.22 -12.49
C GLY A 90 4.99 8.60 -11.03
N GLY A 91 5.82 8.13 -10.09
CA GLY A 91 5.59 8.37 -8.67
C GLY A 91 6.77 8.09 -7.74
N ALA A 92 6.54 8.35 -6.46
CA ALA A 92 7.40 7.95 -5.36
C ALA A 92 6.56 7.38 -4.22
N VAL A 93 7.12 6.41 -3.51
CA VAL A 93 6.56 5.88 -2.27
C VAL A 93 7.57 6.08 -1.15
N TRP A 94 7.11 6.59 -0.02
CA TRP A 94 7.92 6.72 1.19
C TRP A 94 7.34 5.85 2.29
N GLN A 95 8.20 5.27 3.11
CA GLN A 95 7.79 4.39 4.19
C GLN A 95 8.57 4.65 5.48
N SER A 96 7.88 4.58 6.61
CA SER A 96 8.49 4.52 7.94
C SER A 96 7.66 3.59 8.81
N GLY A 97 8.19 2.39 9.09
CA GLY A 97 7.40 1.33 9.71
C GLY A 97 6.17 0.97 8.85
N ASP A 98 4.99 1.02 9.45
CA ASP A 98 3.72 0.73 8.78
C ASP A 98 3.05 1.98 8.17
N ALA A 99 3.57 3.18 8.44
CA ALA A 99 3.12 4.40 7.76
C ALA A 99 3.78 4.52 6.39
N PHE A 100 3.00 4.98 5.40
CA PHE A 100 3.54 5.26 4.07
C PHE A 100 2.87 6.47 3.41
N VAL A 101 3.59 7.02 2.45
CA VAL A 101 3.18 8.13 1.59
C VAL A 101 3.31 7.66 0.15
N ARG A 102 2.30 7.95 -0.68
CA ARG A 102 2.37 7.74 -2.13
C ARG A 102 2.13 9.06 -2.83
N ILE A 103 3.02 9.41 -3.74
CA ILE A 103 2.93 10.60 -4.58
C ILE A 103 2.99 10.12 -6.03
N GLU A 104 1.98 10.43 -6.83
CA GLU A 104 1.96 10.12 -8.27
C GLU A 104 1.70 11.39 -9.06
N ALA A 105 2.48 11.64 -10.12
CA ALA A 105 2.28 12.74 -11.06
C ALA A 105 1.80 12.20 -12.41
N HIS A 106 0.76 12.81 -12.95
CA HIS A 106 0.11 12.43 -14.19
C HIS A 106 -0.02 13.66 -15.10
N ASP A 107 0.16 13.48 -16.41
CA ASP A 107 -0.11 14.55 -17.36
C ASP A 107 -1.59 14.97 -17.31
N LEU A 108 -1.89 16.26 -17.33
CA LEU A 108 -3.27 16.74 -17.45
C LEU A 108 -3.77 16.62 -18.89
N ASP A 109 -2.90 16.84 -19.88
CA ASP A 109 -3.20 16.77 -21.32
C ASP A 109 -4.41 17.63 -21.75
N GLY A 110 -4.62 18.78 -21.08
CA GLY A 110 -5.78 19.65 -21.30
C GLY A 110 -7.13 19.03 -20.92
N ARG A 111 -7.12 17.94 -20.15
CA ARG A 111 -8.33 17.34 -19.58
C ARG A 111 -8.85 18.16 -18.41
N ASP A 112 -10.06 17.84 -17.98
CA ASP A 112 -10.64 18.40 -16.76
C ASP A 112 -10.03 17.73 -15.52
N VAL A 113 -9.58 18.53 -14.55
CA VAL A 113 -8.87 18.06 -13.35
C VAL A 113 -9.78 17.18 -12.49
N GLU A 114 -11.04 17.57 -12.29
CA GLU A 114 -12.00 16.81 -11.49
C GLU A 114 -12.21 15.41 -12.10
N THR A 115 -12.44 15.36 -13.42
CA THR A 115 -12.60 14.11 -14.17
C THR A 115 -11.37 13.20 -14.07
N VAL A 116 -10.16 13.77 -14.16
CA VAL A 116 -8.92 13.00 -13.99
C VAL A 116 -8.78 12.50 -12.55
N GLY A 117 -9.02 13.35 -11.56
CA GLY A 117 -8.98 12.99 -10.14
C GLY A 117 -9.95 11.87 -9.79
N GLU A 118 -11.21 11.93 -10.26
CA GLU A 118 -12.18 10.86 -10.09
C GLU A 118 -11.72 9.54 -10.71
N ARG A 119 -11.12 9.60 -11.92
CA ARG A 119 -10.59 8.42 -12.59
C ARG A 119 -9.43 7.80 -11.80
N LEU A 120 -8.53 8.61 -11.26
CA LEU A 120 -7.44 8.17 -10.39
C LEU A 120 -8.00 7.50 -9.13
N MET A 121 -8.99 8.10 -8.47
CA MET A 121 -9.68 7.49 -7.33
C MET A 121 -10.34 6.15 -7.68
N GLN A 122 -10.91 6.01 -8.88
CA GLN A 122 -11.47 4.73 -9.34
C GLN A 122 -10.37 3.68 -9.59
N ILE A 123 -9.21 4.07 -10.11
CA ILE A 123 -8.03 3.19 -10.25
C ILE A 123 -7.60 2.69 -8.87
N ASP A 124 -7.51 3.60 -7.90
CA ASP A 124 -7.13 3.30 -6.52
C ASP A 124 -8.06 2.32 -5.82
N ARG A 125 -9.39 2.45 -6.04
CA ARG A 125 -10.37 1.46 -5.58
C ARG A 125 -10.10 0.06 -6.09
N ARG A 126 -9.61 -0.07 -7.33
CA ARG A 126 -9.19 -1.37 -7.88
C ARG A 126 -7.86 -1.86 -7.30
N ARG A 127 -7.00 -0.95 -6.85
CA ARG A 127 -5.72 -1.25 -6.17
C ARG A 127 -5.89 -1.51 -4.66
N GLY A 128 -7.11 -1.40 -4.12
CA GLY A 128 -7.41 -1.67 -2.70
C GLY A 128 -7.44 -0.44 -1.79
N PHE A 129 -7.33 0.76 -2.35
CA PHE A 129 -7.48 2.03 -1.63
C PHE A 129 -8.90 2.55 -1.80
N SER A 130 -9.52 3.07 -0.75
CA SER A 130 -10.86 3.65 -0.85
C SER A 130 -10.84 5.16 -0.61
N PRO A 131 -10.42 5.97 -1.59
CA PRO A 131 -10.43 7.42 -1.47
C PRO A 131 -11.83 8.01 -1.72
N ALA A 132 -12.12 9.12 -1.03
CA ALA A 132 -13.29 9.95 -1.25
C ALA A 132 -12.99 11.42 -0.91
N TYR A 133 -13.38 12.35 -1.78
CA TYR A 133 -13.29 13.78 -1.51
C TYR A 133 -14.04 14.14 -0.22
N ASP A 134 -13.45 15.03 0.57
CA ASP A 134 -14.02 15.52 1.83
C ASP A 134 -14.47 16.99 1.73
N GLY A 135 -14.32 17.61 0.55
CA GLY A 135 -14.71 18.98 0.25
C GLY A 135 -13.74 20.05 0.77
N GLY A 136 -12.59 19.65 1.33
CA GLY A 136 -11.52 20.57 1.67
C GLY A 136 -10.67 20.97 0.46
N GLN A 137 -9.82 21.97 0.68
CA GLN A 137 -8.94 22.53 -0.35
C GLN A 137 -7.49 22.17 -0.04
N ALA A 138 -6.71 21.90 -1.08
CA ALA A 138 -5.29 21.56 -1.01
C ALA A 138 -4.48 22.50 -1.90
N GLN A 139 -3.27 22.83 -1.46
CA GLN A 139 -2.34 23.67 -2.19
C GLN A 139 -0.90 23.22 -1.90
N SER A 140 -0.04 23.19 -2.92
CA SER A 140 1.40 22.92 -2.76
C SER A 140 2.13 24.05 -2.03
N GLY A 141 3.32 23.76 -1.49
CA GLY A 141 4.11 24.74 -0.75
C GLY A 141 4.50 25.98 -1.55
N ASP A 142 4.72 25.82 -2.85
CA ASP A 142 5.00 26.91 -3.79
C ASP A 142 3.74 27.63 -4.30
N GLY A 143 2.55 27.15 -3.95
CA GLY A 143 1.26 27.69 -4.36
C GLY A 143 0.88 27.43 -5.82
N ARG A 144 1.68 26.69 -6.59
CA ARG A 144 1.47 26.48 -8.03
C ARG A 144 0.45 25.40 -8.34
N LEU A 145 0.34 24.39 -7.47
CA LEU A 145 -0.64 23.32 -7.58
C LEU A 145 -1.78 23.58 -6.60
N THR A 146 -3.02 23.43 -7.07
CA THR A 146 -4.22 23.62 -6.24
C THR A 146 -5.24 22.53 -6.52
N GLY A 147 -6.11 22.23 -5.56
CA GLY A 147 -7.19 21.27 -5.76
C GLY A 147 -7.89 20.91 -4.46
N GLU A 148 -8.31 19.65 -4.34
CA GLU A 148 -9.20 19.20 -3.28
C GLU A 148 -8.56 18.13 -2.40
N THR A 149 -8.91 18.15 -1.12
CA THR A 149 -8.54 17.09 -0.17
C THR A 149 -9.53 15.93 -0.22
N CYS A 150 -9.06 14.80 0.24
CA CYS A 150 -9.82 13.58 0.36
C CYS A 150 -9.36 12.77 1.58
N VAL A 151 -10.20 11.82 1.97
CA VAL A 151 -9.84 10.77 2.94
C VAL A 151 -9.58 9.47 2.21
N VAL A 152 -8.68 8.65 2.72
CA VAL A 152 -8.34 7.35 2.11
C VAL A 152 -8.17 6.28 3.19
N THR A 153 -8.64 5.07 2.89
CA THR A 153 -8.45 3.88 3.73
C THR A 153 -7.93 2.70 2.90
N ALA A 154 -7.06 1.88 3.49
CA ALA A 154 -6.60 0.64 2.87
C ALA A 154 -6.14 -0.35 3.94
N ALA A 155 -6.55 -1.63 3.84
CA ALA A 155 -6.02 -2.73 4.66
C ALA A 155 -5.92 -2.46 6.19
N GLY A 156 -6.89 -1.76 6.78
CA GLY A 156 -6.89 -1.42 8.21
C GLY A 156 -6.19 -0.11 8.57
N MET A 157 -5.54 0.53 7.59
CA MET A 157 -4.97 1.87 7.69
C MET A 157 -5.95 2.92 7.20
N SER A 158 -5.76 4.14 7.70
CA SER A 158 -6.51 5.33 7.29
C SER A 158 -5.61 6.54 7.22
N GLY A 159 -5.98 7.51 6.41
CA GLY A 159 -5.32 8.79 6.39
C GLY A 159 -5.97 9.75 5.42
N ALA A 160 -5.16 10.67 4.92
CA ALA A 160 -5.60 11.78 4.10
C ALA A 160 -4.98 11.69 2.71
N CYS A 161 -5.61 12.35 1.76
CA CYS A 161 -5.12 12.47 0.40
C CYS A 161 -5.48 13.83 -0.18
N ALA A 162 -4.86 14.16 -1.31
CA ALA A 162 -5.23 15.31 -2.11
C ALA A 162 -5.04 15.00 -3.59
N VAL A 163 -5.87 15.64 -4.41
CA VAL A 163 -5.65 15.79 -5.85
C VAL A 163 -5.37 17.26 -6.10
N ILE A 164 -4.14 17.60 -6.46
CA ILE A 164 -3.72 18.97 -6.75
C ILE A 164 -3.20 19.05 -8.19
N ALA A 165 -3.39 20.17 -8.85
CA ALA A 165 -3.04 20.34 -10.26
C ALA A 165 -2.66 21.78 -10.61
N ASP A 166 -1.95 21.92 -11.72
CA ASP A 166 -1.88 23.15 -12.52
C ASP A 166 -2.44 22.88 -13.93
N ASP A 167 -2.04 23.66 -14.95
CA ASP A 167 -2.48 23.48 -16.33
C ASP A 167 -1.81 22.31 -17.07
N GLU A 168 -0.75 21.73 -16.52
CA GLU A 168 0.07 20.71 -17.16
C GLU A 168 0.04 19.37 -16.42
N VAL A 169 0.00 19.38 -15.08
CA VAL A 169 0.13 18.18 -14.24
C VAL A 169 -1.01 18.03 -13.24
N VAL A 170 -1.40 16.78 -12.96
CA VAL A 170 -2.23 16.37 -11.83
C VAL A 170 -1.41 15.48 -10.90
N VAL A 171 -1.39 15.80 -9.62
CA VAL A 171 -0.68 15.07 -8.58
C VAL A 171 -1.68 14.45 -7.62
N LEU A 172 -1.60 13.13 -7.44
CA LEU A 172 -2.28 12.41 -6.37
C LEU A 172 -1.30 12.20 -5.22
N VAL A 173 -1.65 12.75 -4.05
CA VAL A 173 -0.89 12.58 -2.81
C VAL A 173 -1.73 11.76 -1.84
N GLN A 174 -1.15 10.73 -1.25
CA GLN A 174 -1.79 9.92 -0.22
C GLN A 174 -0.84 9.69 0.94
N THR A 175 -1.38 9.75 2.15
CA THR A 175 -0.67 9.34 3.36
C THR A 175 -1.57 8.44 4.18
N LEU A 176 -1.02 7.30 4.60
CA LEU A 176 -1.71 6.29 5.37
C LEU A 176 -0.83 5.84 6.52
N GLY A 177 -1.50 5.46 7.61
CA GLY A 177 -0.90 4.85 8.76
C GLY A 177 -1.98 4.21 9.62
N ASP A 178 -1.56 3.70 10.77
CA ASP A 178 -2.44 3.10 11.77
C ASP A 178 -2.31 3.84 13.12
N VAL A 179 -2.83 3.21 14.17
CA VAL A 179 -2.84 3.81 15.52
C VAL A 179 -1.47 3.75 16.22
N GLU A 180 -0.60 2.82 15.82
CA GLU A 180 0.74 2.64 16.38
C GLU A 180 1.75 3.47 15.60
N THR A 181 1.59 3.54 14.28
CA THR A 181 2.41 4.31 13.34
C THR A 181 1.50 5.28 12.56
N PRO A 182 1.21 6.48 13.10
CA PRO A 182 0.28 7.41 12.49
C PRO A 182 0.78 7.95 11.16
N ALA A 183 -0.16 8.23 10.24
CA ALA A 183 0.11 8.87 8.97
C ALA A 183 0.77 10.24 9.17
N LEU A 184 1.63 10.63 8.22
CA LEU A 184 2.20 11.97 8.20
C LEU A 184 1.09 13.00 7.91
N PRO A 185 1.09 14.19 8.53
CA PRO A 185 0.07 15.19 8.23
C PRO A 185 0.12 15.60 6.75
N LEU A 186 -1.02 15.54 6.06
CA LEU A 186 -1.11 15.89 4.64
C LEU A 186 -0.59 17.31 4.34
N GLN A 187 -0.79 18.26 5.26
CA GLN A 187 -0.34 19.64 5.05
C GLN A 187 1.19 19.76 5.04
N ASP A 188 1.89 18.96 5.85
CA ASP A 188 3.36 18.94 5.85
C ASP A 188 3.89 18.35 4.54
N LEU A 189 3.21 17.32 4.02
CA LEU A 189 3.50 16.75 2.69
C LEU A 189 3.28 17.75 1.57
N LEU A 190 2.13 18.42 1.56
CA LEU A 190 1.79 19.41 0.54
C LEU A 190 2.76 20.60 0.56
N ALA A 191 3.19 21.03 1.75
CA ALA A 191 4.17 22.10 1.91
C ALA A 191 5.55 21.73 1.35
N ALA A 192 5.90 20.44 1.30
CA ALA A 192 7.15 19.96 0.72
C ALA A 192 7.09 19.81 -0.80
N ILE A 193 5.89 19.79 -1.41
CA ILE A 193 5.71 19.63 -2.85
C ILE A 193 5.83 20.99 -3.55
N GLY A 194 6.55 21.02 -4.67
CA GLY A 194 6.59 22.14 -5.60
C GLY A 194 6.77 21.70 -7.06
N ARG A 195 6.62 22.64 -7.99
CA ARG A 195 7.03 22.47 -9.38
C ARG A 195 8.54 22.66 -9.48
N ALA A 196 9.21 21.77 -10.20
CA ALA A 196 10.62 21.99 -10.51
C ALA A 196 10.76 23.13 -11.52
N ASP A 197 11.61 24.11 -11.23
CA ASP A 197 11.95 25.16 -12.19
C ASP A 197 12.80 24.56 -13.32
N ARG A 198 12.35 24.73 -14.57
CA ARG A 198 13.08 24.32 -15.78
C ARG A 198 14.13 25.34 -16.22
#